data_AF-A0A9K3KNN5-F1
#
_entry.id   AF-A0A9K3KNN5-F1
#
_cell.length_a   1.000
_cell.length_b   1.000
_cell.length_c   1.000
_cell.angle_alpha   90.00
_cell.angle_beta   90.00
_cell.angle_gamma   90.00
#
_symmetry.space_group_name_H-M   'P 1'
#
loop_
_entity.id
_entity.type
_entity.pdbx_description
1 polymer ?
#
loop_
_entity_poly.entity_id
_entity_poly.type
_entity_poly.pdbx_seq_one_letter_code
_entity_poly.pdbx_strand_id
1 'polypeptide(L)'
;MENLKHGATGSGENNQVASGDKRYYLGYTERVVARNADPSDVTEFKGDATQDMDWVLKNYDKKNSEPQSLEEELKRLQALRSYLILDSEREHQFERLTALASRILQVPIALISLVDLGRQWFMSNRGLGDVRETPRSQAFCSHAILSKEDILIIRDAKDDQRFANNPLVTGPPFIRFYAGAPLETPEGYKLGTFCIIDTKPWPNGLDLNSKQNLLELSALAVEVLVARRRKRERELEKNSQLVACTAHDLLTPLSGVELSLHLLKEDEDFQRKLSQHHRDVMENVGTCSEVIQEICSTVRATYAEAKSSF
;
A
#
# COMPACT_ATOMS: atom_id res chain seq x y z
N MET A 1 -57.92 10.80 36.18
CA MET A 1 -57.61 10.98 34.74
C MET A 1 -56.16 10.61 34.55
N GLU A 2 -55.95 9.50 33.84
CA GLU A 2 -54.79 9.18 32.97
C GLU A 2 -53.36 9.36 33.53
N ASN A 3 -52.62 8.26 33.77
CA ASN A 3 -51.77 7.55 32.80
C ASN A 3 -50.47 8.34 32.51
N LEU A 4 -49.22 7.87 32.60
CA LEU A 4 -48.64 6.52 32.53
C LEU A 4 -47.22 6.49 33.17
N LYS A 5 -46.98 5.37 33.88
CA LYS A 5 -45.82 4.44 33.85
C LYS A 5 -44.38 4.94 34.12
N HIS A 6 -43.79 4.54 35.26
CA HIS A 6 -42.85 3.40 35.49
C HIS A 6 -41.44 3.65 34.91
N GLY A 7 -40.31 3.49 35.60
CA GLY A 7 -39.99 2.89 36.89
C GLY A 7 -38.60 2.22 36.80
N ALA A 8 -37.83 2.29 37.89
CA ALA A 8 -36.72 1.40 38.32
C ALA A 8 -35.47 1.30 37.41
N THR A 9 -34.31 1.87 37.78
CA THR A 9 -33.25 1.33 38.69
C THR A 9 -32.59 0.02 38.21
N GLY A 10 -31.26 0.06 38.03
CA GLY A 10 -30.43 -1.13 38.16
C GLY A 10 -29.12 -1.13 37.37
N SER A 11 -28.04 -1.39 38.09
CA SER A 11 -26.75 -1.95 37.66
C SER A 11 -25.85 -1.15 36.71
N GLY A 12 -24.70 -0.74 37.27
CA GLY A 12 -23.52 -0.44 36.49
C GLY A 12 -22.99 -1.69 35.79
N GLU A 13 -22.49 -1.50 34.58
CA GLU A 13 -21.66 -2.47 33.90
C GLU A 13 -20.41 -1.76 33.39
N ASN A 14 -19.29 -2.22 33.93
CA ASN A 14 -17.96 -2.11 33.36
C ASN A 14 -18.01 -2.48 31.87
N ASN A 15 -17.57 -1.60 30.98
CA ASN A 15 -17.12 -2.03 29.67
C ASN A 15 -15.59 -2.08 29.67
N GLN A 16 -15.08 -3.13 30.30
CA GLN A 16 -13.75 -3.65 30.03
C GLN A 16 -13.70 -3.98 28.54
N VAL A 17 -12.89 -3.24 27.78
CA VAL A 17 -12.52 -3.61 26.42
C VAL A 17 -11.87 -5.00 26.51
N ALA A 18 -12.58 -6.00 25.99
CA ALA A 18 -12.23 -7.40 26.13
C ALA A 18 -10.84 -7.65 25.53
N SER A 19 -9.98 -8.37 26.26
CA SER A 19 -8.62 -8.76 25.82
C SER A 19 -8.60 -9.72 24.61
N GLY A 20 -9.76 -10.02 24.02
CA GLY A 20 -9.92 -10.87 22.83
C GLY A 20 -9.66 -10.16 21.50
N ASP A 21 -9.88 -8.84 21.40
CA ASP A 21 -9.74 -8.11 20.12
C ASP A 21 -8.29 -7.88 19.69
N LYS A 22 -7.33 -7.99 20.61
CA LYS A 22 -5.89 -7.82 20.31
C LYS A 22 -5.34 -8.88 19.35
N ARG A 23 -5.98 -10.06 19.26
CA ARG A 23 -5.55 -11.13 18.34
C ARG A 23 -5.95 -10.89 16.88
N TYR A 24 -6.96 -10.07 16.62
CA TYR A 24 -7.37 -9.74 15.25
C TYR A 24 -6.33 -8.86 14.54
N TYR A 25 -5.61 -8.01 15.28
CA TYR A 25 -4.64 -7.05 14.72
C TYR A 25 -3.31 -7.69 14.28
N LEU A 26 -2.74 -8.61 15.08
CA LEU A 26 -1.57 -9.38 14.62
C LEU A 26 -1.92 -10.33 13.47
N GLY A 27 -3.12 -10.92 13.50
CA GLY A 27 -3.58 -11.84 12.45
C GLY A 27 -3.85 -11.14 11.11
N TYR A 28 -4.25 -9.86 11.09
CA TYR A 28 -4.44 -9.11 9.84
C TYR A 28 -3.11 -8.66 9.23
N THR A 29 -2.11 -8.33 10.05
CA THR A 29 -0.74 -8.14 9.57
C THR A 29 -0.13 -9.44 9.06
N GLU A 30 -0.41 -10.60 9.67
CA GLU A 30 0.10 -11.89 9.20
C GLU A 30 -0.65 -12.44 7.97
N ARG A 31 -1.98 -12.32 7.90
CA ARG A 31 -2.78 -12.88 6.78
C ARG A 31 -2.75 -12.05 5.51
N VAL A 32 -2.48 -10.74 5.58
CA VAL A 32 -2.35 -9.89 4.38
C VAL A 32 -0.91 -9.84 3.86
N VAL A 33 0.07 -10.29 4.65
CA VAL A 33 1.49 -10.42 4.25
C VAL A 33 1.77 -11.70 3.46
N ALA A 34 0.86 -12.69 3.47
CA ALA A 34 1.01 -13.90 2.67
C ALA A 34 0.27 -13.81 1.34
N ARG A 35 0.92 -13.21 0.33
CA ARG A 35 0.86 -13.56 -1.11
C ARG A 35 1.77 -12.59 -1.87
N ASN A 36 3.04 -12.98 -2.03
CA ASN A 36 4.07 -12.40 -2.91
C ASN A 36 4.92 -11.21 -2.40
N ALA A 37 4.96 -10.90 -1.10
CA ALA A 37 6.07 -10.10 -0.54
C ALA A 37 7.14 -11.05 0.00
N ASP A 38 8.42 -10.81 -0.36
CA ASP A 38 9.54 -11.46 0.32
C ASP A 38 9.43 -11.13 1.82
N PRO A 39 9.42 -12.12 2.73
CA PRO A 39 9.35 -11.88 4.17
C PRO A 39 10.42 -10.90 4.69
N SER A 40 11.53 -10.68 3.95
CA SER A 40 12.55 -9.69 4.31
C SER A 40 12.25 -8.24 3.89
N ASP A 41 11.25 -8.00 3.04
CA ASP A 41 10.84 -6.64 2.61
C ASP A 41 9.79 -6.00 3.53
N VAL A 42 9.35 -6.73 4.57
CA VAL A 42 8.39 -6.24 5.56
C VAL A 42 9.16 -5.42 6.61
N THR A 43 9.13 -4.09 6.46
CA THR A 43 9.61 -3.20 7.51
C THR A 43 8.78 -3.41 8.77
N GLU A 44 9.44 -3.88 9.82
CA GLU A 44 8.87 -4.15 11.13
C GLU A 44 8.22 -2.87 11.70
N PHE A 45 6.93 -2.95 12.00
CA PHE A 45 6.11 -1.84 12.49
C PHE A 45 6.58 -1.37 13.87
N LYS A 46 6.99 -0.10 14.02
CA LYS A 46 7.54 0.46 15.27
C LYS A 46 6.51 1.15 16.19
N GLY A 47 5.21 1.09 15.89
CA GLY A 47 4.14 1.76 16.67
C GLY A 47 3.26 0.80 17.50
N ASP A 48 2.42 1.35 18.38
CA ASP A 48 1.31 0.62 19.00
C ASP A 48 0.09 0.73 18.07
N ALA A 49 -0.13 -0.30 17.23
CA ALA A 49 -1.15 -0.30 16.18
C ALA A 49 -2.56 -0.03 16.73
N THR A 50 -2.78 -0.36 18.00
CA THR A 50 -4.06 -0.13 18.69
C THR A 50 -4.33 1.35 18.97
N GLN A 51 -3.32 2.16 19.27
CA GLN A 51 -3.50 3.59 19.55
C GLN A 51 -3.70 4.41 18.27
N ASP A 52 -3.00 4.06 17.19
CA ASP A 52 -3.11 4.74 15.90
C ASP A 52 -4.50 4.50 15.27
N MET A 53 -5.02 3.27 15.34
CA MET A 53 -6.37 2.97 14.88
C MET A 53 -7.45 3.68 15.71
N ASP A 54 -7.28 3.74 17.03
CA ASP A 54 -8.21 4.46 17.90
C ASP A 54 -8.25 5.95 17.57
N TRP A 55 -7.10 6.54 17.22
CA TRP A 55 -7.04 7.93 16.79
C TRP A 55 -7.84 8.14 15.49
N VAL A 56 -7.66 7.27 14.50
CA VAL A 56 -8.33 7.36 13.19
C VAL A 56 -9.85 7.32 13.32
N LEU A 57 -10.37 6.42 14.16
CA LEU A 57 -11.81 6.24 14.34
C LEU A 57 -12.45 7.35 15.20
N LYS A 58 -11.68 8.03 16.05
CA LYS A 58 -12.22 8.98 17.04
C LYS A 58 -11.96 10.45 16.71
N ASN A 59 -10.92 10.79 15.96
CA ASN A 59 -10.47 12.17 15.73
C ASN A 59 -10.81 12.71 14.33
N TYR A 60 -12.01 12.43 13.83
CA TYR A 60 -12.53 13.03 12.60
C TYR A 60 -13.42 14.25 12.89
N ASP A 61 -13.55 15.15 11.91
CA ASP A 61 -14.44 16.30 12.02
C ASP A 61 -15.89 15.84 11.85
N LYS A 62 -16.60 15.65 12.97
CA LYS A 62 -18.00 15.18 12.96
C LYS A 62 -18.96 16.05 12.14
N LYS A 63 -18.61 17.31 11.85
CA LYS A 63 -19.45 18.21 11.05
C LYS A 63 -19.21 18.05 9.55
N ASN A 64 -17.94 17.95 9.14
CA ASN A 64 -17.54 18.05 7.73
C ASN A 64 -16.90 16.79 7.15
N SER A 65 -16.69 15.75 7.96
CA SER A 65 -16.12 14.47 7.55
C SER A 65 -17.13 13.33 7.65
N GLU A 66 -16.89 12.25 6.91
CA GLU A 66 -17.63 11.00 7.05
C GLU A 66 -16.99 10.12 8.13
N PRO A 67 -17.80 9.45 8.97
CA PRO A 67 -17.27 8.47 9.91
C PRO A 67 -16.70 7.30 9.11
N GLN A 68 -15.39 7.10 9.20
CA GLN A 68 -14.73 5.96 8.60
C GLN A 68 -14.82 4.78 9.56
N SER A 69 -15.41 3.67 9.10
CA SER A 69 -15.39 2.41 9.84
C SER A 69 -14.00 1.77 9.82
N LEU A 70 -13.76 0.88 10.77
CA LEU A 70 -12.54 0.06 10.81
C LEU A 70 -12.32 -0.70 9.49
N GLU A 71 -13.39 -1.26 8.93
CA GLU A 71 -13.31 -2.03 7.69
C GLU A 71 -12.92 -1.16 6.49
N GLU A 72 -13.48 0.04 6.38
CA GLU A 72 -13.15 0.99 5.31
C GLU A 72 -11.70 1.46 5.40
N GLU A 73 -11.20 1.74 6.61
CA GLU A 73 -9.79 2.11 6.79
C GLU A 73 -8.84 0.97 6.44
N LEU A 74 -9.17 -0.26 6.82
CA LEU A 74 -8.36 -1.43 6.44
C LEU A 74 -8.33 -1.63 4.93
N LYS A 75 -9.46 -1.47 4.23
CA LYS A 75 -9.51 -1.53 2.76
C LYS A 75 -8.67 -0.42 2.10
N ARG A 76 -8.75 0.81 2.63
CA ARG A 76 -7.95 1.94 2.15
C ARG A 76 -6.45 1.71 2.37
N LEU A 77 -6.05 1.19 3.53
CA LEU A 77 -4.66 0.83 3.84
C LEU A 77 -4.15 -0.31 2.94
N GLN A 78 -4.99 -1.32 2.67
CA GLN A 78 -4.67 -2.39 1.73
C GLN A 78 -4.49 -1.84 0.32
N ALA A 79 -5.39 -0.94 -0.12
CA ALA A 79 -5.25 -0.25 -1.39
C ALA A 79 -3.93 0.53 -1.46
N LEU A 80 -3.61 1.35 -0.45
CA LEU A 80 -2.34 2.08 -0.36
C LEU A 80 -1.12 1.16 -0.49
N ARG A 81 -1.10 0.05 0.26
CA ARG A 81 0.01 -0.91 0.23
C ARG A 81 0.17 -1.58 -1.14
N SER A 82 -0.93 -1.81 -1.88
CA SER A 82 -0.87 -2.39 -3.23
C SER A 82 -0.08 -1.52 -4.23
N TYR A 83 0.07 -0.22 -3.98
CA TYR A 83 0.87 0.67 -4.82
C TYR A 83 2.37 0.52 -4.60
N LEU A 84 2.84 -0.15 -3.54
CA LEU A 84 4.26 -0.37 -3.21
C LEU A 84 5.10 0.90 -3.40
N ILE A 85 4.63 1.98 -2.79
CA ILE A 85 5.19 3.33 -2.95
C ILE A 85 5.68 3.92 -1.62
N LEU A 86 5.17 3.44 -0.49
CA LEU A 86 5.67 3.81 0.83
C LEU A 86 7.15 3.40 0.95
N ASP A 87 7.93 4.22 1.66
CA ASP A 87 9.37 4.02 1.90
C ASP A 87 10.23 3.91 0.63
N SER A 88 9.69 4.31 -0.53
CA SER A 88 10.45 4.36 -1.78
C SER A 88 11.31 5.61 -1.91
N GLU A 89 12.29 5.57 -2.82
CA GLU A 89 13.05 6.75 -3.17
C GLU A 89 12.21 7.82 -3.87
N ARG A 90 12.62 9.08 -3.75
CA ARG A 90 11.94 10.20 -4.43
C ARG A 90 12.01 10.00 -5.93
N GLU A 91 10.85 9.95 -6.58
CA GLU A 91 10.79 9.83 -8.03
C GLU A 91 10.63 11.20 -8.69
N HIS A 92 11.45 11.47 -9.69
CA HIS A 92 11.51 12.76 -10.37
C HIS A 92 10.15 13.22 -10.96
N GLN A 93 9.29 12.27 -11.35
CA GLN A 93 7.95 12.58 -11.86
C GLN A 93 7.05 13.27 -10.81
N PHE A 94 7.12 12.86 -9.54
CA PHE A 94 6.33 13.46 -8.46
C PHE A 94 6.94 14.78 -7.98
N GLU A 95 8.28 14.89 -7.99
CA GLU A 95 9.00 16.14 -7.70
C GLU A 95 8.69 17.23 -8.72
N ARG A 96 8.54 16.88 -10.01
CA ARG A 96 8.12 17.82 -11.04
C ARG A 96 6.71 18.38 -10.80
N LEU A 97 5.78 17.55 -10.31
CA LEU A 97 4.41 17.98 -10.03
C LEU A 97 4.35 18.95 -8.86
N THR A 98 5.03 18.66 -7.74
CA THR A 98 5.08 19.59 -6.59
C THR A 98 5.83 20.87 -6.91
N ALA A 99 6.91 20.79 -7.71
CA ALA A 99 7.62 21.96 -8.21
C ALA A 99 6.74 22.83 -9.12
N LEU A 100 5.92 22.22 -9.98
CA LEU A 100 4.96 22.93 -10.82
C LEU A 100 3.91 23.62 -9.95
N ALA A 101 3.28 22.88 -9.03
CA ALA A 101 2.26 23.38 -8.12
C ALA A 101 2.74 24.60 -7.32
N SER A 102 3.94 24.52 -6.73
CA SER A 102 4.54 25.64 -6.00
C SER A 102 4.69 26.90 -6.85
N ARG A 103 5.03 26.78 -8.14
CA ARG A 103 5.16 27.92 -9.06
C ARG A 103 3.81 28.50 -9.47
N ILE A 104 2.87 27.65 -9.88
CA ILE A 104 1.58 28.12 -10.43
C ILE A 104 0.65 28.65 -9.34
N LEU A 105 0.71 28.10 -8.12
CA LEU A 105 -0.11 28.49 -6.97
C LEU A 105 0.65 29.46 -6.04
N GLN A 106 1.91 29.78 -6.35
CA GLN A 106 2.76 30.72 -5.62
C GLN A 106 2.84 30.43 -4.10
N VAL A 107 2.96 29.15 -3.76
CA VAL A 107 3.07 28.67 -2.37
C VAL A 107 4.50 28.23 -2.04
N PRO A 108 4.96 28.45 -0.80
CA PRO A 108 6.29 28.01 -0.38
C PRO A 108 6.40 26.49 -0.25
N ILE A 109 5.28 25.80 0.04
CA ILE A 109 5.26 24.37 0.30
C ILE A 109 4.18 23.69 -0.56
N ALA A 110 4.58 22.61 -1.24
CA ALA A 110 3.68 21.74 -1.99
C ALA A 110 4.13 20.28 -1.82
N LEU A 111 3.20 19.40 -1.47
CA LEU A 111 3.49 18.03 -1.08
C LEU A 111 2.57 17.06 -1.82
N ILE A 112 3.10 15.88 -2.15
CA ILE A 112 2.28 14.71 -2.40
C ILE A 112 2.48 13.78 -1.22
N SER A 113 1.42 13.58 -0.47
CA SER A 113 1.41 13.03 0.88
C SER A 113 0.51 11.80 0.93
N LEU A 114 1.02 10.68 1.44
CA LEU A 114 0.27 9.43 1.61
C LEU A 114 -0.01 9.21 3.09
N VAL A 115 -1.25 8.85 3.42
CA VAL A 115 -1.67 8.65 4.81
C VAL A 115 -1.63 7.16 5.12
N ASP A 116 -0.64 6.73 5.89
CA ASP A 116 -0.49 5.36 6.39
C ASP A 116 -1.10 5.24 7.79
N LEU A 117 -0.99 4.09 8.45
CA LEU A 117 -1.63 3.82 9.73
C LEU A 117 -1.24 4.84 10.82
N GLY A 118 0.05 4.94 11.15
CA GLY A 118 0.56 5.82 12.22
C GLY A 118 1.28 7.08 11.73
N ARG A 119 1.46 7.22 10.42
CA ARG A 119 2.26 8.29 9.81
C ARG A 119 1.63 8.85 8.56
N GLN A 120 2.11 10.03 8.20
CA GLN A 120 1.96 10.64 6.91
C GLN A 120 3.31 10.61 6.21
N TRP A 121 3.40 9.97 5.05
CA TRP A 121 4.63 9.78 4.29
C TRP A 121 4.66 10.68 3.06
N PHE A 122 5.76 11.40 2.85
CA PHE A 122 5.90 12.35 1.75
C PHE A 122 6.54 11.69 0.52
N MET A 123 5.69 11.35 -0.46
CA MET A 123 6.12 10.86 -1.77
C MET A 123 6.89 11.91 -2.55
N SER A 124 6.50 13.18 -2.37
CA SER A 124 7.19 14.33 -2.94
C SER A 124 7.06 15.50 -1.98
N ASN A 125 8.18 16.20 -1.76
CA ASN A 125 8.27 17.27 -0.78
C ASN A 125 9.00 18.47 -1.37
N ARG A 126 8.21 19.52 -1.67
CA ARG A 126 8.74 20.85 -1.97
C ARG A 126 8.47 21.76 -0.77
N GLY A 127 9.54 22.27 -0.15
CA GLY A 127 9.45 23.36 0.85
C GLY A 127 9.68 22.96 2.31
N LEU A 128 9.71 21.67 2.65
CA LEU A 128 10.00 21.20 4.02
C LEU A 128 11.38 20.54 4.17
N GLY A 129 12.33 20.83 3.28
CA GLY A 129 13.70 20.29 3.33
C GLY A 129 13.75 18.75 3.23
N ASP A 130 14.51 18.12 4.13
CA ASP A 130 14.74 16.67 4.11
C ASP A 130 13.69 15.85 4.86
N VAL A 131 12.64 16.48 5.37
CA VAL A 131 11.56 15.78 6.07
C VAL A 131 10.89 14.77 5.11
N ARG A 132 10.79 13.51 5.54
CA ARG A 132 10.18 12.41 4.77
C ARG A 132 8.81 12.00 5.27
N GLU A 133 8.51 12.27 6.54
CA GLU A 133 7.24 11.90 7.15
C GLU A 133 6.92 12.74 8.39
N THR A 134 5.67 12.68 8.82
CA THR A 134 5.19 13.24 10.11
C THR A 134 4.25 12.24 10.78
N PRO A 135 4.06 12.29 12.11
CA PRO A 135 3.01 11.50 12.77
C PRO A 135 1.63 11.77 12.16
N ARG A 136 0.81 10.74 11.95
CA ARG A 136 -0.55 10.88 11.36
C ARG A 136 -1.43 11.81 12.19
N SER A 137 -1.24 11.80 13.51
CA SER A 137 -1.96 12.65 14.46
C SER A 137 -1.70 14.15 14.28
N GLN A 138 -0.61 14.52 13.60
CA GLN A 138 -0.27 15.92 13.30
C GLN A 138 -0.62 16.29 11.84
N ALA A 139 -1.02 15.32 11.02
CA ALA A 139 -1.17 15.49 9.59
C ALA A 139 -2.54 16.09 9.22
N PHE A 140 -2.52 17.24 8.54
CA PHE A 140 -3.69 17.85 7.91
C PHE A 140 -4.33 16.92 6.86
N CYS A 141 -3.50 16.13 6.16
CA CYS A 141 -3.96 15.19 5.14
C CYS A 141 -4.86 14.09 5.71
N SER A 142 -4.67 13.73 6.99
CA SER A 142 -5.54 12.77 7.69
C SER A 142 -6.99 13.25 7.74
N HIS A 143 -7.21 14.56 7.89
CA HIS A 143 -8.57 15.12 7.86
C HIS A 143 -9.08 15.29 6.43
N ALA A 144 -8.19 15.59 5.48
CA ALA A 144 -8.56 15.80 4.09
C ALA A 144 -9.08 14.51 3.42
N ILE A 145 -8.48 13.35 3.70
CA ILE A 145 -8.97 12.07 3.16
C ILE A 145 -10.36 11.68 3.69
N LEU A 146 -10.77 12.24 4.83
CA LEU A 146 -12.10 12.02 5.43
C LEU A 146 -13.11 13.11 5.06
N SER A 147 -12.67 14.16 4.38
CA SER A 147 -13.50 15.30 3.99
C SER A 147 -14.56 14.88 2.97
N LYS A 148 -15.77 15.43 3.14
CA LYS A 148 -16.85 15.36 2.14
C LYS A 148 -16.60 16.29 0.95
N GLU A 149 -15.80 17.34 1.15
CA GLU A 149 -15.43 18.28 0.09
C GLU A 149 -14.29 17.72 -0.77
N ASP A 150 -14.30 18.06 -2.06
CA ASP A 150 -13.25 17.69 -3.02
C ASP A 150 -11.88 18.30 -2.67
N ILE A 151 -11.86 19.38 -1.89
CA ILE A 151 -10.63 20.00 -1.37
C ILE A 151 -10.89 20.43 0.08
N LEU A 152 -10.10 19.94 1.03
CA LEU A 152 -10.11 20.51 2.38
C LEU A 152 -9.33 21.83 2.37
N ILE A 153 -9.99 22.94 2.62
CA ILE A 153 -9.37 24.28 2.69
C ILE A 153 -9.42 24.81 4.12
N ILE A 154 -8.25 25.12 4.67
CA ILE A 154 -8.06 25.77 5.97
C ILE A 154 -7.41 27.12 5.72
N ARG A 155 -8.21 28.18 5.85
CA ARG A 155 -7.81 29.57 5.57
C ARG A 155 -6.78 30.10 6.57
N ASP A 156 -6.95 29.71 7.83
CA ASP A 156 -6.03 30.00 8.92
C ASP A 156 -6.04 28.85 9.94
N ALA A 157 -4.96 28.08 10.01
CA ALA A 157 -4.82 26.93 10.90
C ALA A 157 -4.76 27.32 12.38
N LYS A 158 -4.47 28.60 12.68
CA LYS A 158 -4.50 29.11 14.06
C LYS A 158 -5.94 29.31 14.57
N ASP A 159 -6.87 29.59 13.66
CA ASP A 159 -8.28 29.80 13.98
C ASP A 159 -9.10 28.51 13.86
N ASP A 160 -8.51 27.46 13.27
CA ASP A 160 -9.13 26.15 13.15
C ASP A 160 -8.93 25.33 14.43
N GLN A 161 -10.02 25.01 15.14
CA GLN A 161 -9.99 24.27 16.40
C GLN A 161 -9.28 22.91 16.31
N ARG A 162 -9.26 22.29 15.11
CA ARG A 162 -8.60 21.00 14.88
C ARG A 162 -7.07 21.14 14.89
N PHE A 163 -6.55 22.31 14.51
CA PHE A 163 -5.12 22.52 14.25
C PHE A 163 -4.48 23.64 15.08
N ALA A 164 -5.24 24.46 15.81
CA ALA A 164 -4.72 25.61 16.55
C ALA A 164 -3.59 25.25 17.53
N ASN A 165 -3.64 24.06 18.13
CA ASN A 165 -2.63 23.54 19.05
C ASN A 165 -1.66 22.53 18.40
N ASN A 166 -1.72 22.35 17.08
CA ASN A 166 -0.87 21.40 16.36
C ASN A 166 0.59 21.89 16.40
N PRO A 167 1.57 21.01 16.66
CA PRO A 167 3.00 21.37 16.64
C PRO A 167 3.48 22.04 15.34
N LEU A 168 2.89 21.68 14.19
CA LEU A 168 3.24 22.27 12.88
C LEU A 168 2.67 23.68 12.69
N VAL A 169 1.71 24.09 13.53
CA VAL A 169 1.10 25.44 13.54
C VAL A 169 1.76 26.32 14.60
N THR A 170 1.95 25.77 15.81
CA THR A 170 2.51 26.49 16.96
C THR A 170 4.04 26.59 16.93
N GLY A 171 4.70 25.62 16.29
CA GLY A 171 6.12 25.59 16.01
C GLY A 171 6.42 25.55 14.50
N PRO A 172 7.69 25.42 14.11
CA PRO A 172 8.07 25.30 12.70
C PRO A 172 7.30 24.17 12.00
N PRO A 173 6.81 24.38 10.75
CA PRO A 173 7.09 25.53 9.89
C PRO A 173 6.13 26.72 10.08
N PHE A 174 5.32 26.74 11.14
CA PHE A 174 4.30 27.76 11.42
C PHE A 174 3.21 27.80 10.34
N ILE A 175 2.61 26.63 10.06
CA ILE A 175 1.54 26.49 9.06
C ILE A 175 0.39 27.43 9.40
N ARG A 176 -0.04 28.22 8.41
CA ARG A 176 -1.24 29.08 8.52
C ARG A 176 -2.27 28.73 7.48
N PHE A 177 -1.89 28.45 6.25
CA PHE A 177 -2.83 28.02 5.22
C PHE A 177 -2.56 26.58 4.80
N TYR A 178 -3.63 25.84 4.56
CA TYR A 178 -3.58 24.49 4.00
C TYR A 178 -4.72 24.33 2.98
N ALA A 179 -4.41 23.76 1.82
CA ALA A 179 -5.41 23.20 0.93
C ALA A 179 -4.94 21.85 0.41
N GLY A 180 -5.78 20.82 0.53
CA GLY A 180 -5.44 19.46 0.10
C GLY A 180 -6.56 18.82 -0.71
N ALA A 181 -6.24 18.44 -1.94
CA ALA A 181 -7.09 17.60 -2.79
C ALA A 181 -6.73 16.12 -2.57
N PRO A 182 -7.70 15.22 -2.40
CA PRO A 182 -7.43 13.81 -2.16
C PRO A 182 -6.85 13.13 -3.39
N LEU A 183 -5.92 12.20 -3.17
CA LEU A 183 -5.40 11.27 -4.17
C LEU A 183 -6.34 10.06 -4.20
N GLU A 184 -7.45 10.19 -4.92
CA GLU A 184 -8.48 9.17 -5.02
C GLU A 184 -8.16 8.18 -6.14
N THR A 185 -8.06 6.89 -5.81
CA THR A 185 -7.82 5.85 -6.82
C THR A 185 -9.06 5.58 -7.67
N PRO A 186 -8.93 4.91 -8.83
CA PRO A 186 -10.09 4.49 -9.63
C PRO A 186 -11.09 3.60 -8.87
N GLU A 187 -10.63 2.91 -7.82
CA GLU A 187 -11.47 2.10 -6.92
C GLU A 187 -12.17 2.93 -5.83
N GLY A 188 -11.94 4.24 -5.78
CA GLY A 188 -12.57 5.17 -4.83
C GLY A 188 -11.82 5.33 -3.50
N TYR A 189 -10.61 4.80 -3.36
CA TYR A 189 -9.84 4.94 -2.12
C TYR A 189 -9.02 6.23 -2.11
N LYS A 190 -9.21 7.06 -1.09
CA LYS A 190 -8.41 8.28 -0.88
C LYS A 190 -7.09 7.93 -0.18
N LEU A 191 -6.00 7.75 -0.93
CA LEU A 191 -4.71 7.27 -0.39
C LEU A 191 -3.96 8.31 0.44
N GLY A 192 -4.27 9.59 0.20
CA GLY A 192 -3.55 10.73 0.73
C GLY A 192 -4.00 12.00 0.03
N THR A 193 -3.12 12.99 -0.11
CA THR A 193 -3.44 14.26 -0.77
C THR A 193 -2.31 14.79 -1.64
N PHE A 194 -2.70 15.55 -2.66
CA PHE A 194 -1.89 16.64 -3.19
C PHE A 194 -2.24 17.89 -2.40
N CYS A 195 -1.29 18.43 -1.63
CA CYS A 195 -1.56 19.60 -0.80
C CYS A 195 -0.56 20.73 -0.99
N ILE A 196 -1.06 21.94 -0.76
CA ILE A 196 -0.31 23.19 -0.74
C ILE A 196 -0.43 23.82 0.65
N ILE A 197 0.67 24.42 1.09
CA ILE A 197 0.80 24.95 2.44
C ILE A 197 1.49 26.32 2.38
N ASP A 198 1.01 27.26 3.19
CA ASP A 198 1.64 28.56 3.38
C ASP A 198 1.76 28.91 4.88
N THR A 199 2.76 29.72 5.20
CA THR A 199 3.02 30.31 6.52
C THR A 199 2.23 31.61 6.73
N LYS A 200 1.50 32.06 5.70
CA LYS A 200 0.56 33.18 5.76
C LYS A 200 -0.88 32.67 5.62
N PRO A 201 -1.84 33.26 6.34
CA PRO A 201 -3.25 32.92 6.18
C PRO A 201 -3.77 33.41 4.83
N TRP A 202 -4.76 32.70 4.27
CA TRP A 202 -5.45 33.08 3.03
C TRP A 202 -6.94 33.32 3.34
N PRO A 203 -7.34 34.55 3.73
CA PRO A 203 -8.70 34.83 4.21
C PRO A 203 -9.82 34.51 3.21
N ASN A 204 -9.52 34.63 1.91
CA ASN A 204 -10.46 34.31 0.84
C ASN A 204 -10.39 32.84 0.39
N GLY A 205 -9.43 32.07 0.91
CA GLY A 205 -9.13 30.71 0.45
C GLY A 205 -8.62 30.67 -0.99
N LEU A 206 -8.89 29.57 -1.69
CA LEU A 206 -8.58 29.42 -3.11
C LEU A 206 -9.66 30.01 -3.99
N ASP A 207 -9.25 30.71 -5.05
CA ASP A 207 -10.13 31.05 -6.17
C ASP A 207 -10.46 29.81 -7.03
N LEU A 208 -11.39 29.95 -7.98
CA LEU A 208 -11.86 28.83 -8.80
C LEU A 208 -10.73 28.20 -9.62
N ASN A 209 -9.85 29.01 -10.21
CA ASN A 209 -8.74 28.52 -11.01
C ASN A 209 -7.73 27.74 -10.15
N SER A 210 -7.41 28.24 -8.96
CA SER A 210 -6.49 27.57 -8.04
C SER A 210 -7.05 26.26 -7.52
N LYS A 211 -8.38 26.19 -7.27
CA LYS A 211 -9.05 24.93 -6.93
C LYS A 211 -8.94 23.92 -8.07
N GLN A 212 -9.27 24.35 -9.29
CA GLN A 212 -9.21 23.50 -10.48
C GLN A 212 -7.78 22.97 -10.72
N ASN A 213 -6.78 23.85 -10.65
CA ASN A 213 -5.38 23.49 -10.77
C ASN A 213 -4.96 22.43 -9.73
N LEU A 214 -5.40 22.58 -8.47
CA LEU A 214 -5.07 21.63 -7.41
C LEU A 214 -5.72 20.26 -7.64
N LEU A 215 -6.97 20.23 -8.11
CA LEU A 215 -7.67 18.99 -8.48
C LEU A 215 -6.99 18.28 -9.65
N GLU A 216 -6.61 19.03 -10.70
CA GLU A 216 -5.91 18.48 -11.86
C GLU A 216 -4.53 17.93 -11.48
N LEU A 217 -3.78 18.63 -10.63
CA LEU A 217 -2.51 18.13 -10.11
C LEU A 217 -2.67 16.85 -9.29
N SER A 218 -3.75 16.76 -8.50
CA SER A 218 -4.09 15.54 -7.75
C SER A 218 -4.40 14.38 -8.70
N ALA A 219 -5.24 14.62 -9.71
CA ALA A 219 -5.60 13.63 -10.72
C ALA A 219 -4.36 13.14 -11.50
N LEU A 220 -3.48 14.05 -11.93
CA LEU A 220 -2.22 13.70 -12.60
C LEU A 220 -1.31 12.85 -11.70
N ALA A 221 -1.23 13.16 -10.40
CA ALA A 221 -0.45 12.34 -9.47
C ALA A 221 -1.02 10.92 -9.34
N VAL A 222 -2.35 10.78 -9.31
CA VAL A 222 -3.03 9.47 -9.32
C VAL A 222 -2.79 8.72 -10.62
N GLU A 223 -2.89 9.37 -11.78
CA GLU A 223 -2.60 8.74 -13.07
C GLU A 223 -1.19 8.16 -13.12
N VAL A 224 -0.21 8.91 -12.61
CA VAL A 224 1.18 8.46 -12.50
C VAL A 224 1.30 7.26 -11.54
N LEU A 225 0.62 7.28 -10.39
CA LEU A 225 0.57 6.16 -9.44
C LEU A 225 -0.02 4.89 -10.08
N VAL A 226 -1.14 5.02 -10.78
CA VAL A 226 -1.82 3.92 -11.47
C VAL A 226 -0.97 3.38 -12.61
N ALA A 227 -0.32 4.26 -13.39
CA ALA A 227 0.60 3.85 -14.45
C ALA A 227 1.80 3.08 -13.88
N ARG A 228 2.36 3.53 -12.76
CA ARG A 228 3.45 2.85 -12.05
C ARG A 228 3.04 1.45 -11.60
N ARG A 229 1.86 1.32 -10.97
CA ARG A 229 1.31 0.02 -10.55
C ARG A 229 1.11 -0.92 -11.73
N ARG A 230 0.45 -0.46 -12.80
CA ARG A 230 0.21 -1.26 -14.02
C ARG A 230 1.52 -1.70 -14.70
N LYS A 231 2.53 -0.83 -14.72
CA LYS A 231 3.85 -1.18 -15.28
C LYS A 231 4.46 -2.35 -14.50
N ARG A 232 4.42 -2.29 -13.17
CA ARG A 232 4.93 -3.36 -12.30
C ARG A 232 4.17 -4.67 -12.49
N GLU A 233 2.84 -4.62 -12.52
CA GLU A 233 2.00 -5.81 -12.74
C GLU A 233 2.34 -6.48 -14.07
N ARG A 234 2.52 -5.71 -15.14
CA ARG A 234 2.96 -6.22 -16.46
C ARG A 234 4.37 -6.80 -16.44
N GLU A 235 5.30 -6.20 -15.71
CA GLU A 235 6.67 -6.72 -15.56
C GLU A 235 6.66 -8.06 -14.82
N LEU A 236 5.86 -8.17 -13.75
CA LEU A 236 5.69 -9.41 -13.01
C LEU A 236 5.03 -10.51 -13.85
N GLU A 237 3.99 -10.16 -14.63
CA GLU A 237 3.33 -11.09 -15.54
C GLU A 237 4.29 -11.63 -16.61
N LYS A 238 5.07 -10.74 -17.23
CA LYS A 238 6.09 -11.13 -18.22
C LYS A 238 7.15 -12.05 -17.62
N ASN A 239 7.67 -11.73 -16.43
CA ASN A 239 8.65 -12.57 -15.75
C ASN A 239 8.05 -13.95 -15.44
N SER A 240 6.80 -14.00 -14.99
CA SER A 240 6.10 -15.26 -14.71
C SER A 240 5.90 -16.11 -15.96
N GLN A 241 5.52 -15.49 -17.09
CA GLN A 241 5.39 -16.19 -18.38
C GLN A 241 6.73 -16.75 -18.87
N LEU A 242 7.81 -15.98 -18.73
CA LEU A 242 9.15 -16.42 -19.12
C LEU A 242 9.62 -17.63 -18.30
N VAL A 243 9.38 -17.61 -16.98
CA VAL A 243 9.71 -18.74 -16.11
C VAL A 243 8.88 -19.99 -16.46
N ALA A 244 7.59 -19.83 -16.79
CA ALA A 244 6.77 -20.96 -17.22
C ALA A 244 7.21 -21.55 -18.57
N CYS A 245 7.54 -20.71 -19.56
CA CYS A 245 8.05 -21.16 -20.87
C CYS A 245 9.39 -21.89 -20.75
N THR A 246 10.34 -21.33 -20.00
CA THR A 246 11.65 -21.96 -19.79
C THR A 246 11.53 -23.32 -19.10
N ALA A 247 10.64 -23.45 -18.11
CA ALA A 247 10.35 -24.74 -17.48
C ALA A 247 9.76 -25.75 -18.50
N HIS A 248 8.86 -25.33 -19.39
CA HIS A 248 8.33 -26.18 -20.45
C HIS A 248 9.42 -26.65 -21.42
N ASP A 249 10.25 -25.73 -21.90
CA ASP A 249 11.31 -26.01 -22.87
C ASP A 249 12.40 -26.94 -22.33
N LEU A 250 12.64 -26.94 -21.00
CA LEU A 250 13.57 -27.87 -20.34
C LEU A 250 12.99 -29.29 -20.21
N LEU A 251 11.69 -29.41 -20.00
CA LEU A 251 11.06 -30.72 -19.77
C LEU A 251 10.98 -31.57 -21.04
N THR A 252 10.72 -30.94 -22.20
CA THR A 252 10.60 -31.67 -23.48
C THR A 252 11.82 -32.54 -23.80
N PRO A 253 13.08 -32.04 -23.79
CA PRO A 253 14.24 -32.88 -24.01
C PRO A 253 14.50 -33.88 -22.87
N LEU A 254 14.20 -33.52 -21.61
CA LEU A 254 14.39 -34.42 -20.46
C LEU A 254 13.49 -35.66 -20.54
N SER A 255 12.22 -35.50 -20.91
CA SER A 255 11.32 -36.64 -21.14
C SER A 255 11.83 -37.54 -22.27
N GLY A 256 12.49 -36.97 -23.29
CA GLY A 256 13.14 -37.75 -24.35
C GLY A 256 14.38 -38.54 -23.86
N VAL A 257 15.20 -37.93 -23.01
CA VAL A 257 16.35 -38.59 -22.37
C VAL A 257 15.87 -39.72 -21.47
N GLU A 258 14.83 -39.49 -20.68
CA GLU A 258 14.25 -40.49 -19.78
C GLU A 258 13.71 -41.72 -20.54
N LEU A 259 12.96 -41.49 -21.61
CA LEU A 259 12.49 -42.57 -22.49
C LEU A 259 13.66 -43.35 -23.10
N SER A 260 14.68 -42.65 -23.57
CA SER A 260 15.87 -43.29 -24.16
C SER A 260 16.64 -44.12 -23.13
N LEU A 261 16.81 -43.61 -21.91
CA LEU A 261 17.42 -44.33 -20.80
C LEU A 261 16.60 -45.55 -20.39
N HIS A 262 15.27 -45.44 -20.39
CA HIS A 262 14.37 -46.55 -20.09
C HIS A 262 14.52 -47.68 -21.11
N LEU A 263 14.48 -47.38 -22.41
CA LEU A 263 14.69 -48.36 -23.48
C LEU A 263 16.08 -49.03 -23.40
N LEU A 264 17.13 -48.27 -23.11
CA LEU A 264 18.48 -48.82 -22.92
C LEU A 264 18.61 -49.68 -21.65
N LYS A 265 17.82 -49.40 -20.61
CA LYS A 265 17.75 -50.22 -19.39
C LYS A 265 17.03 -51.55 -19.64
N GLU A 266 16.05 -51.59 -20.54
CA GLU A 266 15.29 -52.79 -20.90
C GLU A 266 16.04 -53.75 -21.85
N ASP A 267 17.05 -53.28 -22.60
CA ASP A 267 17.86 -54.12 -23.48
C ASP A 267 18.93 -54.93 -22.70
N GLU A 268 18.64 -56.20 -22.40
CA GLU A 268 19.54 -57.10 -21.68
C GLU A 268 20.91 -57.30 -22.36
N ASP A 269 20.95 -57.34 -23.69
CA ASP A 269 22.19 -57.55 -24.45
C ASP A 269 23.09 -56.31 -24.44
N PHE A 270 22.48 -55.13 -24.42
CA PHE A 270 23.18 -53.87 -24.20
C PHE A 270 23.69 -53.77 -22.75
N GLN A 271 22.86 -54.10 -21.76
CA GLN A 271 23.23 -54.07 -20.34
C GLN A 271 24.43 -54.96 -20.02
N ARG A 272 24.52 -56.15 -20.64
CA ARG A 272 25.67 -57.06 -20.49
C ARG A 272 26.99 -56.48 -21.01
N LYS A 273 26.93 -55.54 -21.97
CA LYS A 273 28.12 -54.88 -22.56
C LYS A 273 28.56 -53.63 -21.80
N LEU A 274 27.76 -53.12 -20.87
CA LEU A 274 28.09 -51.92 -20.11
C LEU A 274 29.12 -52.20 -19.00
N SER A 275 30.10 -51.30 -18.89
CA SER A 275 31.00 -51.23 -17.73
C SER A 275 30.25 -50.70 -16.51
N GLN A 276 30.81 -50.87 -15.32
CA GLN A 276 30.24 -50.27 -14.11
C GLN A 276 30.13 -48.76 -14.22
N HIS A 277 31.15 -48.10 -14.77
CA HIS A 277 31.15 -46.66 -14.98
C HIS A 277 30.01 -46.18 -15.90
N HIS A 278 29.68 -46.92 -16.96
CA HIS A 278 28.56 -46.54 -17.83
C HIS A 278 27.20 -46.66 -17.12
N ARG A 279 27.03 -47.66 -16.24
CA ARG A 279 25.82 -47.81 -15.42
C ARG A 279 25.67 -46.66 -14.43
N ASP A 280 26.74 -46.29 -13.74
CA ASP A 280 26.74 -45.17 -12.79
C ASP A 280 26.40 -43.84 -13.50
N VAL A 281 26.92 -43.62 -14.71
CA VAL A 281 26.58 -42.44 -15.53
C VAL A 281 25.10 -42.42 -15.92
N MET A 282 24.55 -43.55 -16.39
CA MET A 282 23.13 -43.64 -16.74
C MET A 282 22.21 -43.41 -15.54
N GLU A 283 22.58 -43.90 -14.36
CA GLU A 283 21.85 -43.67 -13.11
C GLU A 283 21.88 -42.18 -12.73
N ASN A 284 23.06 -41.56 -12.74
CA ASN A 284 23.21 -40.13 -12.46
C ASN A 284 22.41 -39.24 -13.42
N VAL A 285 22.38 -39.57 -14.73
CA VAL A 285 21.55 -38.81 -15.70
C VAL A 285 20.06 -38.97 -15.37
N GLY A 286 19.63 -40.16 -14.97
CA GLY A 286 18.25 -40.40 -14.50
C GLY A 286 17.89 -39.54 -13.29
N THR A 287 18.71 -39.58 -12.24
CA THR A 287 18.49 -38.80 -11.02
C THR A 287 18.51 -37.29 -11.30
N CYS A 288 19.44 -36.80 -12.13
CA CYS A 288 19.44 -35.40 -12.54
C CYS A 288 18.17 -35.00 -13.30
N SER A 289 17.67 -35.88 -14.18
CA SER A 289 16.42 -35.65 -14.91
C SER A 289 15.23 -35.53 -13.96
N GLU A 290 15.11 -36.44 -13.00
CA GLU A 290 14.04 -36.43 -11.99
C GLU A 290 14.05 -35.14 -11.15
N VAL A 291 15.22 -34.70 -10.67
CA VAL A 291 15.35 -33.46 -9.90
C VAL A 291 14.95 -32.23 -10.72
N ILE A 292 15.39 -32.15 -11.99
CA ILE A 292 15.02 -31.00 -12.84
C ILE A 292 13.52 -31.03 -13.17
N GLN A 293 12.94 -32.22 -13.39
CA GLN A 293 11.50 -32.36 -13.59
C GLN A 293 10.71 -31.92 -12.36
N GLU A 294 11.14 -32.32 -11.16
CA GLU A 294 10.53 -31.91 -9.90
C GLU A 294 10.54 -30.38 -9.78
N ILE A 295 11.71 -29.75 -9.93
CA ILE A 295 11.84 -28.28 -9.90
C ILE A 295 10.91 -27.61 -10.92
N CYS A 296 10.91 -28.07 -12.18
CA CYS A 296 10.08 -27.50 -13.23
C CYS A 296 8.57 -27.74 -13.01
N SER A 297 8.21 -28.81 -12.31
CA SER A 297 6.82 -29.11 -11.93
C SER A 297 6.36 -28.22 -10.78
N THR A 298 7.18 -28.03 -9.74
CA THR A 298 6.92 -27.12 -8.62
C THR A 298 6.75 -25.71 -9.13
N VAL A 299 7.69 -25.23 -9.95
CA VAL A 299 7.62 -23.92 -10.62
C VAL A 299 6.28 -23.75 -11.32
N ARG A 300 5.88 -24.66 -12.22
CA ARG A 300 4.60 -24.59 -12.92
C ARG A 300 3.38 -24.61 -11.99
N ALA A 301 3.40 -25.41 -10.92
CA ALA A 301 2.31 -25.47 -9.95
C ALA A 301 2.15 -24.14 -9.20
N THR A 302 3.26 -23.57 -8.70
CA THR A 302 3.26 -22.27 -8.02
C THR A 302 2.72 -21.16 -8.94
N TYR A 303 3.05 -21.19 -10.24
CA TYR A 303 2.54 -20.22 -11.21
C TYR A 303 1.07 -20.47 -11.61
N ALA A 304 0.59 -21.71 -11.65
CA ALA A 304 -0.81 -22.02 -11.92
C ALA A 304 -1.73 -21.51 -10.79
N GLU A 305 -1.30 -21.64 -9.53
CA GLU A 305 -2.00 -21.11 -8.35
C GLU A 305 -1.97 -19.57 -8.29
N ALA A 306 -0.87 -18.95 -8.72
CA ALA A 306 -0.78 -17.49 -8.82
C ALA A 306 -1.78 -16.92 -9.83
N LYS A 307 -2.07 -17.63 -10.93
CA LYS A 307 -2.98 -17.16 -12.00
C LYS A 307 -4.47 -17.32 -11.66
N SER A 308 -4.84 -18.24 -10.76
CA SER A 308 -6.23 -18.46 -10.33
C SER A 308 -6.68 -17.55 -9.18
N SER A 309 -5.75 -16.77 -8.61
CA SER A 309 -6.00 -15.85 -7.48
C SER A 309 -6.14 -14.37 -7.89
N PHE A 310 -6.14 -14.07 -9.19
CA PHE A 310 -6.40 -12.74 -9.76
C PHE A 310 -7.83 -12.64 -10.33
#